data_AF-A0AAU1DGX6-F1
#
_entry.id   AF-A0AAU1DGX6-F1
#
_cell.length_a   1.000
_cell.length_b   1.000
_cell.length_c   1.000
_cell.angle_alpha   90.00
_cell.angle_beta   90.00
_cell.angle_gamma   90.00
#
_symmetry.space_group_name_H-M   'P 1'
#
loop_
_entity.id
_entity.type
_entity.pdbx_description
1 polymer ?
#
loop_
_entity_poly.entity_id
_entity_poly.type
_entity_poly.pdbx_seq_one_letter_code
_entity_poly.pdbx_strand_id
1 'polypeptide(L)'
;MDNPDDSIPAPGIEIESVAEFDAAVAAGTLAGHRIQSVDLTDRSAALLAADTSGAVFLGCRMTPEAAAKVRAEGAFVFPPVPGLPFDPYRGLLYSPDALYAGLADGGYAATPDARAYRWFRQTRANGDTFASMLRALHDDAVSDALDELLTGARVVGVMGGHATPRGSAAYAAAARLGRTLARSGLMVATGGGPGAMEAANLGAYAAPHPDPMLDKACELLAAVPSFTPSITEWALAAFTVRQRWPDGGGSVSVPTWFYGHEPPNPFADHIAKYFANALREDGLLARSTAGVIFLPGAAGTVQEIFDSTTPNYYGSRGTPAPMVLVGSAHWTDELPTWPLLRALAAGRPMESRIALVDTVDEAPEALARLTG
;
A
#
# COMPACT_ATOMS: atom_id res chain seq x y z
N MET A 1 -6.35 -31.57 -27.36
CA MET A 1 -5.66 -31.95 -26.12
C MET A 1 -4.41 -31.11 -26.11
N ASP A 2 -4.50 -29.92 -25.53
CA ASP A 2 -3.31 -29.10 -25.30
C ASP A 2 -2.45 -29.83 -24.29
N ASN A 3 -1.21 -30.11 -24.68
CA ASN A 3 -0.19 -30.59 -23.75
C ASN A 3 0.05 -29.43 -22.78
N PRO A 4 -0.10 -29.60 -21.45
CA PRO A 4 0.31 -28.55 -20.52
C PRO A 4 1.78 -28.24 -20.82
N ASP A 5 2.07 -26.96 -21.06
CA ASP A 5 3.42 -26.52 -21.34
C ASP A 5 4.24 -26.72 -20.05
N ASP A 6 5.07 -27.78 -20.02
CA ASP A 6 5.96 -28.12 -18.90
C ASP A 6 6.93 -26.99 -18.52
N SER A 7 7.00 -25.89 -19.30
CA SER A 7 7.75 -24.69 -18.97
C SER A 7 7.05 -23.74 -18.00
N ILE A 8 5.75 -23.91 -17.73
CA ILE A 8 4.97 -23.10 -16.79
C ILE A 8 4.90 -23.82 -15.44
N PRO A 9 5.55 -23.31 -14.38
CA PRO A 9 5.42 -23.89 -13.06
C PRO A 9 3.95 -23.86 -12.60
N ALA A 10 3.46 -24.97 -12.02
CA ALA A 10 2.16 -24.96 -11.36
C ALA A 10 2.15 -23.92 -10.21
N PRO A 11 1.01 -23.26 -9.94
CA PRO A 11 0.87 -22.38 -8.79
C PRO A 11 1.23 -23.13 -7.50
N GLY A 12 2.05 -22.52 -6.66
CA GLY A 12 2.40 -23.08 -5.36
C GLY A 12 1.43 -22.63 -4.27
N ILE A 13 1.51 -23.29 -3.10
CA ILE A 13 0.83 -22.83 -1.89
C ILE A 13 1.81 -21.97 -1.11
N GLU A 14 1.41 -20.74 -0.81
CA GLU A 14 2.25 -19.76 -0.11
C GLU A 14 2.24 -20.01 1.41
N ILE A 15 3.40 -19.83 2.04
CA ILE A 15 3.62 -19.96 3.47
C ILE A 15 4.44 -18.77 3.91
N GLU A 16 3.83 -17.89 4.71
CA GLU A 16 4.42 -16.61 5.12
C GLU A 16 4.61 -16.53 6.64
N SER A 17 4.12 -17.54 7.36
CA SER A 17 4.23 -17.64 8.80
C SER A 17 4.76 -19.00 9.27
N VAL A 18 5.34 -19.00 10.47
CA VAL A 18 5.76 -20.24 11.15
C VAL A 18 4.55 -21.15 11.43
N ALA A 19 3.38 -20.58 11.68
CA ALA A 19 2.17 -21.35 11.96
C ALA A 19 1.68 -22.11 10.72
N GLU A 20 1.66 -21.46 9.55
CA GLU A 20 1.33 -22.12 8.27
C GLU A 20 2.39 -23.16 7.91
N PHE A 21 3.67 -22.87 8.17
CA PHE A 21 4.74 -23.84 7.98
C PHE A 21 4.51 -25.09 8.82
N ASP A 22 4.22 -24.92 10.11
CA ASP A 22 3.97 -26.03 11.04
C ASP A 22 2.73 -26.84 10.61
N ALA A 23 1.69 -26.18 10.10
CA ALA A 23 0.51 -26.84 9.55
C ALA A 23 0.81 -27.65 8.27
N ALA A 24 1.60 -27.10 7.35
CA ALA A 24 2.00 -27.77 6.12
C ALA A 24 2.90 -28.99 6.39
N VAL A 25 3.85 -28.86 7.33
CA VAL A 25 4.67 -29.99 7.79
C VAL A 25 3.80 -31.07 8.42
N ALA A 26 2.81 -30.71 9.24
CA ALA A 26 1.89 -31.67 9.83
C ALA A 26 1.03 -32.41 8.78
N ALA A 27 0.72 -31.76 7.65
CA ALA A 27 0.05 -32.38 6.51
C ALA A 27 0.96 -33.35 5.71
N GLY A 28 2.26 -33.36 5.99
CA GLY A 28 3.20 -34.41 5.57
C GLY A 28 4.02 -34.11 4.31
N THR A 29 3.89 -32.93 3.69
CA THR A 29 4.74 -32.55 2.56
C THR A 29 4.88 -31.03 2.43
N LEU A 30 6.07 -30.58 2.06
CA LEU A 30 6.34 -29.21 1.64
C LEU A 30 6.54 -29.12 0.10
N ALA A 31 6.38 -30.23 -0.61
CA ALA A 31 6.52 -30.25 -2.07
C ALA A 31 5.53 -29.26 -2.71
N GLY A 32 6.02 -28.48 -3.67
CA GLY A 32 5.22 -27.45 -4.36
C GLY A 32 4.86 -26.21 -3.54
N HIS A 33 5.26 -26.11 -2.27
CA HIS A 33 5.03 -24.90 -1.47
C HIS A 33 6.03 -23.79 -1.80
N ARG A 34 5.65 -22.54 -1.51
CA ARG A 34 6.47 -21.33 -1.62
C ARG A 34 6.56 -20.74 -0.21
N ILE A 35 7.70 -20.85 0.43
CA ILE A 35 7.91 -20.38 1.80
C ILE A 35 8.68 -19.07 1.73
N GLN A 36 8.11 -18.02 2.30
CA GLN A 36 8.59 -16.66 2.10
C GLN A 36 8.85 -15.95 3.44
N SER A 37 10.10 -15.51 3.62
CA SER A 37 10.62 -14.76 4.79
C SER A 37 10.28 -15.34 6.17
N VAL A 38 10.17 -16.67 6.27
CA VAL A 38 9.92 -17.34 7.55
C VAL A 38 11.25 -17.65 8.25
N ASP A 39 11.34 -17.37 9.56
CA ASP A 39 12.44 -17.86 10.38
C ASP A 39 12.19 -19.33 10.79
N LEU A 40 12.91 -20.23 10.14
CA LEU A 40 12.82 -21.68 10.30
C LEU A 40 14.02 -22.25 11.06
N THR A 41 14.83 -21.41 11.70
CA THR A 41 16.00 -21.87 12.47
C THR A 41 15.60 -22.88 13.56
N ASP A 42 14.50 -22.61 14.26
CA ASP A 42 13.90 -23.49 15.27
C ASP A 42 13.06 -24.64 14.68
N ARG A 43 13.06 -24.82 13.35
CA ARG A 43 12.33 -25.87 12.62
C ARG A 43 13.25 -26.81 11.85
N SER A 44 14.53 -26.84 12.20
CA SER A 44 15.52 -27.72 11.57
C SER A 44 15.09 -29.18 11.54
N ALA A 45 14.58 -29.73 12.64
CA ALA A 45 14.13 -31.13 12.70
C ALA A 45 12.96 -31.41 11.74
N ALA A 46 12.02 -30.47 11.62
CA ALA A 46 10.89 -30.57 10.68
C ALA A 46 11.37 -30.51 9.23
N LEU A 47 12.26 -29.57 8.89
CA LEU A 47 12.85 -29.46 7.54
C LEU A 47 13.65 -30.70 7.14
N LEU A 48 14.37 -31.30 8.08
CA LEU A 48 15.12 -32.53 7.85
C LEU A 48 14.22 -33.75 7.63
N ALA A 49 13.00 -33.75 8.17
CA ALA A 49 12.05 -34.85 8.05
C ALA A 49 11.07 -34.72 6.88
N ALA A 50 10.69 -33.50 6.50
CA ALA A 50 9.69 -33.23 5.45
C ALA A 50 10.23 -33.48 4.04
N ASP A 51 9.37 -33.88 3.10
CA ASP A 51 9.68 -33.84 1.66
C ASP A 51 9.64 -32.39 1.16
N THR A 52 10.77 -31.90 0.65
CA THR A 52 10.91 -30.52 0.14
C THR A 52 11.06 -30.42 -1.37
N SER A 53 10.80 -31.52 -2.09
CA SER A 53 10.97 -31.59 -3.54
C SER A 53 10.17 -30.51 -4.28
N GLY A 54 10.86 -29.64 -5.04
CA GLY A 54 10.22 -28.56 -5.78
C GLY A 54 9.62 -27.43 -4.92
N ALA A 55 9.90 -27.42 -3.62
CA ALA A 55 9.61 -26.27 -2.77
C ALA A 55 10.52 -25.08 -3.15
N VAL A 56 10.03 -23.86 -2.90
CA VAL A 56 10.84 -22.65 -3.06
C VAL A 56 10.89 -21.94 -1.71
N PHE A 57 12.09 -21.61 -1.26
CA PHE A 57 12.32 -20.85 -0.04
C PHE A 57 12.91 -19.49 -0.42
N LEU A 58 12.16 -18.42 -0.17
CA LEU A 58 12.52 -17.04 -0.45
C LEU A 58 12.89 -16.35 0.86
N GLY A 59 14.17 -16.03 1.07
CA GLY A 59 14.61 -15.27 2.25
C GLY A 59 14.50 -15.98 3.60
N CYS A 60 14.14 -17.27 3.62
CA CYS A 60 13.93 -18.01 4.86
C CYS A 60 15.24 -18.20 5.65
N ARG A 61 15.19 -17.94 6.95
CA ARG A 61 16.34 -18.21 7.84
C ARG A 61 16.33 -19.68 8.23
N MET A 62 17.45 -20.38 8.05
CA MET A 62 17.59 -21.80 8.35
C MET A 62 18.96 -22.07 8.96
N THR A 63 19.10 -23.20 9.65
CA THR A 63 20.43 -23.72 9.96
C THR A 63 21.15 -24.16 8.67
N PRO A 64 22.50 -24.11 8.62
CA PRO A 64 23.26 -24.52 7.44
C PRO A 64 22.97 -25.96 7.00
N GLU A 65 22.74 -26.84 7.97
CA GLU A 65 22.40 -28.24 7.74
C GLU A 65 21.03 -28.39 7.06
N ALA A 66 19.99 -27.75 7.59
CA ALA A 66 18.66 -27.77 6.99
C ALA A 66 18.67 -27.18 5.57
N ALA A 67 19.33 -26.02 5.38
CA ALA A 67 19.46 -25.40 4.06
C ALA A 67 20.23 -26.26 3.05
N ALA A 68 21.24 -27.03 3.49
CA ALA A 68 21.96 -27.97 2.63
C ALA A 68 21.06 -29.16 2.22
N LYS A 69 20.32 -29.71 3.18
CA LYS A 69 19.39 -30.84 2.95
C LYS A 69 18.31 -30.48 1.94
N VAL A 70 17.58 -29.38 2.14
CA VAL A 70 16.46 -29.04 1.24
C VAL A 70 16.93 -28.76 -0.19
N ARG A 71 18.12 -28.17 -0.35
CA ARG A 71 18.75 -27.99 -1.68
C ARG A 71 19.12 -29.32 -2.31
N ALA A 72 19.62 -30.28 -1.53
CA ALA A 72 19.96 -31.61 -2.04
C ALA A 72 18.72 -32.40 -2.52
N GLU A 73 17.53 -32.09 -1.98
CA GLU A 73 16.24 -32.66 -2.41
C GLU A 73 15.60 -31.93 -3.60
N GLY A 74 16.27 -30.92 -4.16
CA GLY A 74 15.78 -30.19 -5.32
C GLY A 74 14.86 -29.00 -5.00
N ALA A 75 14.83 -28.52 -3.76
CA ALA A 75 14.21 -27.24 -3.43
C ALA A 75 15.08 -26.07 -3.93
N PHE A 76 14.43 -24.99 -4.36
CA PHE A 76 15.11 -23.72 -4.63
C PHE A 76 15.23 -22.94 -3.33
N VAL A 77 16.43 -22.45 -3.00
CA VAL A 77 16.67 -21.68 -1.77
C VAL A 77 17.38 -20.37 -2.12
N PHE A 78 16.67 -19.27 -1.92
CA PHE A 78 17.18 -17.91 -2.01
C PHE A 78 17.49 -17.43 -0.59
N PRO A 79 18.76 -17.16 -0.25
CA PRO A 79 19.13 -16.84 1.12
C PRO A 79 18.65 -15.44 1.54
N PRO A 80 18.43 -15.21 2.84
CA PRO A 80 18.26 -13.86 3.37
C PRO A 80 19.51 -13.03 3.07
N VAL A 81 19.32 -11.73 2.81
CA VAL A 81 20.43 -10.82 2.52
C VAL A 81 20.78 -10.02 3.77
N PRO A 82 21.95 -10.31 4.42
CA PRO A 82 22.29 -9.67 5.69
C PRO A 82 22.49 -8.17 5.54
N GLY A 83 22.09 -7.41 6.56
CA GLY A 83 22.38 -5.97 6.66
C GLY A 83 21.49 -5.06 5.82
N LEU A 84 20.49 -5.59 5.12
CA LEU A 84 19.48 -4.73 4.49
C LEU A 84 18.55 -4.10 5.55
N PRO A 85 18.14 -2.83 5.35
CA PRO A 85 17.18 -2.17 6.22
C PRO A 85 15.72 -2.50 5.90
N PHE A 86 15.49 -3.33 4.88
CA PHE A 86 14.22 -3.90 4.46
C PHE A 86 14.45 -5.37 4.12
N ASP A 87 13.38 -6.15 4.10
CA ASP A 87 13.42 -7.52 3.63
C ASP A 87 12.95 -7.55 2.17
N PRO A 88 13.73 -8.07 1.19
CA PRO A 88 13.32 -8.09 -0.21
C PRO A 88 12.32 -9.21 -0.54
N TYR A 89 12.04 -10.12 0.38
CA TYR A 89 11.15 -11.26 0.17
C TYR A 89 9.95 -11.22 1.12
N ARG A 90 9.42 -10.06 1.49
CA ARG A 90 8.37 -9.99 2.54
C ARG A 90 7.05 -10.48 1.98
N GLY A 91 6.39 -11.41 2.67
CA GLY A 91 5.02 -11.82 2.34
C GLY A 91 3.94 -10.89 2.87
N LEU A 92 4.22 -10.14 3.94
CA LEU A 92 3.22 -9.24 4.52
C LEU A 92 3.53 -7.77 4.19
N LEU A 93 2.48 -6.97 3.98
CA LEU A 93 2.59 -5.52 3.92
C LEU A 93 3.16 -4.93 5.21
N TYR A 94 3.77 -3.75 5.12
CA TYR A 94 4.30 -3.09 6.30
C TYR A 94 3.15 -2.59 7.19
N SER A 95 3.33 -2.66 8.51
CA SER A 95 2.53 -1.87 9.46
C SER A 95 3.24 -0.56 9.79
N PRO A 96 2.52 0.46 10.29
CA PRO A 96 3.19 1.68 10.76
C PRO A 96 4.12 1.42 11.95
N ASP A 97 3.76 0.50 12.85
CA ASP A 97 4.63 0.11 13.97
C ASP A 97 5.96 -0.49 13.48
N ALA A 98 5.91 -1.30 12.41
CA ALA A 98 7.11 -1.85 11.80
C ALA A 98 7.97 -0.76 11.14
N LEU A 99 7.37 0.14 10.36
CA LEU A 99 8.12 1.20 9.66
C LEU A 99 8.71 2.25 10.61
N TYR A 100 8.03 2.52 11.73
CA TYR A 100 8.43 3.51 12.74
C TYR A 100 9.08 2.89 13.98
N ALA A 101 9.48 1.62 13.95
CA ALA A 101 10.15 0.98 15.07
C ALA A 101 11.38 1.80 15.53
N GLY A 102 11.46 2.09 16.83
CA GLY A 102 12.52 2.91 17.44
C GLY A 102 12.32 4.44 17.33
N LEU A 103 11.14 4.91 16.88
CA LEU A 103 10.83 6.34 16.75
C LEU A 103 10.99 7.12 18.07
N ALA A 104 10.53 6.56 19.20
CA ALA A 104 10.57 7.25 20.49
C ALA A 104 11.99 7.46 21.03
N ASP A 105 12.89 6.50 20.81
CA ASP A 105 14.24 6.51 21.37
C ASP A 105 15.26 7.16 20.42
N GLY A 106 15.17 6.87 19.13
CA GLY A 106 16.16 7.27 18.12
C GLY A 106 15.67 8.34 17.13
N GLY A 107 14.42 8.77 17.25
CA GLY A 107 13.77 9.66 16.27
C GLY A 107 13.59 9.00 14.90
N TYR A 108 13.03 9.76 13.94
CA TYR A 108 12.71 9.23 12.62
C TYR A 108 13.93 8.67 11.88
N ALA A 109 15.11 9.27 12.03
CA ALA A 109 16.32 8.85 11.32
C ALA A 109 16.83 7.44 11.69
N ALA A 110 16.40 6.89 12.83
CA ALA A 110 16.71 5.54 13.30
C ALA A 110 15.72 4.47 12.82
N THR A 111 14.55 4.89 12.33
CA THR A 111 13.47 3.98 11.93
C THR A 111 13.85 3.11 10.71
N PRO A 112 13.28 1.90 10.56
CA PRO A 112 13.40 1.10 9.35
C PRO A 112 13.12 1.92 8.08
N ASP A 113 12.08 2.75 8.08
CA ASP A 113 11.72 3.55 6.92
C ASP A 113 12.83 4.51 6.47
N ALA A 114 13.37 5.29 7.40
CA ALA A 114 14.44 6.24 7.09
C ALA A 114 15.75 5.55 6.68
N ARG A 115 16.03 4.36 7.24
CA ARG A 115 17.19 3.54 6.87
C ARG A 115 17.04 2.98 5.45
N ALA A 116 15.87 2.48 5.08
CA ALA A 116 15.56 2.02 3.73
C ALA A 116 15.69 3.16 2.71
N TYR A 117 15.17 4.34 3.02
CA TYR A 117 15.35 5.51 2.17
C TYR A 117 16.83 5.88 1.97
N ARG A 118 17.62 5.91 3.06
CA ARG A 118 19.06 6.22 2.99
C ARG A 118 19.80 5.21 2.11
N TRP A 119 19.52 3.92 2.31
CA TRP A 119 20.09 2.85 1.49
C TRP A 119 19.72 3.03 0.02
N PHE A 120 18.44 3.29 -0.29
CA PHE A 120 17.97 3.51 -1.66
C PHE A 120 18.66 4.69 -2.33
N ARG A 121 18.84 5.81 -1.64
CA ARG A 121 19.55 6.97 -2.19
C ARG A 121 21.00 6.65 -2.55
N GLN A 122 21.67 5.85 -1.72
CA GLN A 122 23.07 5.45 -1.94
C GLN A 122 23.19 4.48 -3.12
N THR A 123 22.29 3.49 -3.20
CA THR A 123 22.36 2.42 -4.21
C THR A 123 21.72 2.80 -5.55
N ARG A 124 20.81 3.77 -5.60
CA ARG A 124 20.30 4.29 -6.87
C ARG A 124 21.39 5.03 -7.65
N ALA A 125 22.29 5.71 -6.96
CA ALA A 125 23.30 6.57 -7.59
C ALA A 125 24.51 5.81 -8.15
N ASN A 126 24.77 4.59 -7.65
CA ASN A 126 25.99 3.84 -8.00
C ASN A 126 25.79 2.82 -9.13
N GLY A 127 24.55 2.55 -9.56
CA GLY A 127 24.23 1.64 -10.65
C GLY A 127 24.43 0.15 -10.33
N ASP A 128 24.50 -0.22 -9.05
CA ASP A 128 24.72 -1.61 -8.63
C ASP A 128 23.54 -2.52 -9.02
N THR A 129 23.84 -3.57 -9.80
CA THR A 129 22.84 -4.51 -10.30
C THR A 129 22.23 -5.32 -9.16
N PHE A 130 23.02 -5.69 -8.14
CA PHE A 130 22.50 -6.47 -7.01
C PHE A 130 21.48 -5.64 -6.21
N ALA A 131 21.79 -4.40 -5.87
CA ALA A 131 20.84 -3.50 -5.24
C ALA A 131 19.61 -3.19 -6.10
N SER A 132 19.76 -3.12 -7.43
CA SER A 132 18.60 -2.99 -8.34
C SER A 132 17.70 -4.22 -8.30
N MET A 133 18.29 -5.43 -8.34
CA MET A 133 17.56 -6.69 -8.23
C MET A 133 16.82 -6.79 -6.90
N LEU A 134 17.46 -6.42 -5.78
CA LEU A 134 16.83 -6.47 -4.45
C LEU A 134 15.62 -5.52 -4.33
N ARG A 135 15.68 -4.35 -4.98
CA ARG A 135 14.52 -3.44 -5.05
C ARG A 135 13.40 -4.02 -5.90
N ALA A 136 13.72 -4.66 -7.01
CA ALA A 136 12.73 -5.29 -7.87
C ALA A 136 12.05 -6.47 -7.16
N LEU A 137 12.82 -7.34 -6.50
CA LEU A 137 12.28 -8.45 -5.68
C LEU A 137 11.37 -7.92 -4.57
N HIS A 138 11.80 -6.86 -3.88
CA HIS A 138 10.98 -6.22 -2.85
C HIS A 138 9.65 -5.69 -3.39
N ASP A 139 9.69 -4.93 -4.49
CA ASP A 139 8.50 -4.30 -5.07
C ASP A 139 7.53 -5.35 -5.65
N ASP A 140 8.05 -6.47 -6.15
CA ASP A 140 7.29 -7.64 -6.58
C ASP A 140 6.56 -8.28 -5.39
N ALA A 141 7.30 -8.63 -4.32
CA ALA A 141 6.73 -9.20 -3.11
C ALA A 141 5.68 -8.28 -2.44
N VAL A 142 5.89 -6.96 -2.47
CA VAL A 142 4.89 -5.99 -1.99
C VAL A 142 3.64 -5.96 -2.87
N SER A 143 3.78 -6.15 -4.18
CA SER A 143 2.64 -6.14 -5.11
C SER A 143 1.77 -7.38 -4.93
N ASP A 144 2.41 -8.51 -4.70
CA ASP A 144 1.78 -9.80 -4.44
C ASP A 144 1.00 -9.77 -3.12
N ALA A 145 1.67 -9.42 -2.01
CA ALA A 145 1.05 -9.20 -0.71
C ALA A 145 -0.15 -8.22 -0.73
N LEU A 146 -0.08 -7.20 -1.60
CA LEU A 146 -1.16 -6.24 -1.79
C LEU A 146 -2.35 -6.85 -2.55
N ASP A 147 -2.10 -7.69 -3.56
CA ASP A 147 -3.14 -8.40 -4.30
C ASP A 147 -3.87 -9.41 -3.42
N GLU A 148 -3.13 -10.15 -2.59
CA GLU A 148 -3.71 -11.07 -1.62
C GLU A 148 -4.62 -10.34 -0.62
N LEU A 149 -4.11 -9.27 -0.01
CA LEU A 149 -4.88 -8.46 0.94
C LEU A 149 -6.19 -7.93 0.33
N LEU A 150 -6.14 -7.50 -0.94
CA LEU A 150 -7.27 -6.85 -1.60
C LEU A 150 -8.19 -7.83 -2.32
N THR A 151 -7.92 -9.13 -2.26
CA THR A 151 -8.77 -10.15 -2.89
C THR A 151 -10.19 -10.07 -2.32
N GLY A 152 -11.15 -9.83 -3.22
CA GLY A 152 -12.57 -9.66 -2.87
C GLY A 152 -12.95 -8.32 -2.25
N ALA A 153 -11.98 -7.43 -1.99
CA ALA A 153 -12.25 -6.10 -1.46
C ALA A 153 -12.80 -5.16 -2.53
N ARG A 154 -13.74 -4.29 -2.14
CA ARG A 154 -14.16 -3.15 -2.95
C ARG A 154 -13.33 -1.93 -2.56
N VAL A 155 -12.38 -1.56 -3.40
CA VAL A 155 -11.36 -0.58 -3.04
C VAL A 155 -11.68 0.77 -3.66
N VAL A 156 -11.68 1.82 -2.85
CA VAL A 156 -11.81 3.20 -3.31
C VAL A 156 -10.48 3.93 -3.14
N GLY A 157 -9.94 4.43 -4.24
CA GLY A 157 -8.76 5.28 -4.24
C GLY A 157 -9.14 6.70 -3.83
N VAL A 158 -8.40 7.29 -2.90
CA VAL A 158 -8.51 8.72 -2.57
C VAL A 158 -7.18 9.40 -2.86
N MET A 159 -7.20 10.25 -3.88
CA MET A 159 -6.05 11.01 -4.37
C MET A 159 -6.15 12.46 -3.91
N GLY A 160 -5.00 13.10 -3.64
CA GLY A 160 -4.97 14.49 -3.24
C GLY A 160 -3.59 14.96 -2.82
N GLY A 161 -3.43 16.28 -2.71
CA GLY A 161 -2.13 16.89 -2.41
C GLY A 161 -1.57 16.56 -1.01
N HIS A 162 -0.25 16.40 -0.94
CA HIS A 162 0.53 16.22 0.29
C HIS A 162 0.62 17.50 1.15
N ALA A 163 0.20 18.66 0.62
CA ALA A 163 0.43 19.97 1.20
C ALA A 163 -0.69 20.45 2.15
N THR A 164 -1.75 19.66 2.35
CA THR A 164 -2.87 20.02 3.23
C THR A 164 -2.43 19.92 4.70
N PRO A 165 -2.34 21.02 5.47
CA PRO A 165 -1.83 20.95 6.84
C PRO A 165 -2.87 20.33 7.79
N ARG A 166 -2.40 19.59 8.80
CA ARG A 166 -3.26 19.15 9.92
C ARG A 166 -3.87 20.38 10.60
N GLY A 167 -5.11 20.26 11.06
CA GLY A 167 -5.88 21.35 11.66
C GLY A 167 -6.61 22.26 10.66
N SER A 168 -6.41 22.08 9.34
CA SER A 168 -7.20 22.80 8.33
C SER A 168 -8.59 22.19 8.13
N ALA A 169 -9.53 23.00 7.63
CA ALA A 169 -10.87 22.53 7.27
C ALA A 169 -10.83 21.46 6.16
N ALA A 170 -9.91 21.62 5.19
CA ALA A 170 -9.70 20.66 4.11
C ALA A 170 -9.21 19.30 4.64
N TYR A 171 -8.29 19.30 5.61
CA TYR A 171 -7.85 18.07 6.28
C TYR A 171 -9.01 17.37 6.98
N ALA A 172 -9.80 18.11 7.77
CA ALA A 172 -10.93 17.54 8.47
C ALA A 172 -12.01 16.99 7.50
N ALA A 173 -12.23 17.65 6.37
CA ALA A 173 -13.15 17.18 5.33
C ALA A 173 -12.67 15.87 4.69
N ALA A 174 -11.39 15.79 4.31
CA ALA A 174 -10.80 14.54 3.78
C ALA A 174 -10.87 13.39 4.82
N ALA A 175 -10.73 13.70 6.10
CA ALA A 175 -10.89 12.71 7.15
C ALA A 175 -12.34 12.24 7.32
N ARG A 176 -13.32 13.13 7.21
CA ARG A 176 -14.74 12.73 7.16
C ARG A 176 -15.05 11.86 5.93
N LEU A 177 -14.48 12.20 4.77
CA LEU A 177 -14.61 11.39 3.56
C LEU A 177 -14.13 9.96 3.78
N GLY A 178 -12.89 9.79 4.24
CA GLY A 178 -12.31 8.46 4.49
C GLY A 178 -13.16 7.64 5.45
N ARG A 179 -13.73 8.28 6.48
CA ARG A 179 -14.63 7.62 7.43
C ARG A 179 -15.94 7.16 6.79
N THR A 180 -16.58 8.03 6.00
CA THR A 180 -17.83 7.72 5.31
C THR A 180 -17.64 6.57 4.31
N LEU A 181 -16.54 6.56 3.57
CA LEU A 181 -16.19 5.48 2.64
C LEU A 181 -15.94 4.16 3.38
N ALA A 182 -15.17 4.18 4.46
CA ALA A 182 -14.93 2.97 5.26
C ALA A 182 -16.24 2.43 5.87
N ARG A 183 -17.10 3.30 6.39
CA ARG A 183 -18.41 2.92 6.95
C ARG A 183 -19.41 2.42 5.89
N SER A 184 -19.22 2.73 4.62
CA SER A 184 -20.01 2.16 3.52
C SER A 184 -19.51 0.79 3.05
N GLY A 185 -18.49 0.23 3.71
CA GLY A 185 -17.93 -1.08 3.41
C GLY A 185 -16.86 -1.07 2.31
N LEU A 186 -16.30 0.10 2.00
CA LEU A 186 -15.19 0.23 1.03
C LEU A 186 -13.84 0.17 1.74
N MET A 187 -12.87 -0.47 1.10
CA MET A 187 -11.47 -0.41 1.49
C MET A 187 -10.86 0.90 0.98
N VAL A 188 -10.54 1.82 1.89
CA VAL A 188 -9.92 3.11 1.53
C VAL A 188 -8.45 2.88 1.21
N ALA A 189 -8.02 3.28 0.01
CA ALA A 189 -6.62 3.24 -0.42
C ALA A 189 -6.13 4.63 -0.81
N THR A 190 -4.92 4.99 -0.41
CA THR A 190 -4.32 6.31 -0.73
C THR A 190 -2.85 6.14 -1.16
N GLY A 191 -2.24 7.22 -1.66
CA GLY A 191 -0.79 7.28 -1.89
C GLY A 191 0.06 7.28 -0.62
N GLY A 192 -0.52 7.24 0.58
CA GLY A 192 0.20 6.97 1.82
C GLY A 192 1.08 8.09 2.36
N GLY A 193 1.03 9.30 1.79
CA GLY A 193 1.78 10.47 2.25
C GLY A 193 1.03 11.33 3.27
N PRO A 194 1.61 12.46 3.70
CA PRO A 194 0.95 13.43 4.58
C PRO A 194 -0.24 14.12 3.88
N GLY A 195 -0.94 14.97 4.61
CA GLY A 195 -2.01 15.82 4.08
C GLY A 195 -3.30 15.07 3.80
N ALA A 196 -3.87 15.24 2.60
CA ALA A 196 -5.19 14.69 2.30
C ALA A 196 -5.22 13.14 2.31
N MET A 197 -4.11 12.51 1.91
CA MET A 197 -3.93 11.06 1.98
C MET A 197 -3.94 10.57 3.42
N GLU A 198 -3.13 11.16 4.30
CA GLU A 198 -3.16 10.89 5.74
C GLU A 198 -4.55 11.09 6.32
N ALA A 199 -5.23 12.19 5.99
CA ALA A 199 -6.55 12.49 6.50
C ALA A 199 -7.56 11.40 6.12
N ALA A 200 -7.58 10.96 4.87
CA ALA A 200 -8.46 9.87 4.43
C ALA A 200 -8.19 8.55 5.18
N ASN A 201 -6.91 8.18 5.39
CA ASN A 201 -6.57 7.02 6.21
C ASN A 201 -6.94 7.20 7.69
N LEU A 202 -6.79 8.39 8.27
CA LEU A 202 -7.28 8.72 9.62
C LEU A 202 -8.80 8.55 9.71
N GLY A 203 -9.53 8.97 8.68
CA GLY A 203 -10.97 8.77 8.56
C GLY A 203 -11.36 7.29 8.62
N ALA A 204 -10.69 6.46 7.82
CA ALA A 204 -10.90 5.03 7.81
C ALA A 204 -10.53 4.38 9.16
N TYR A 205 -9.41 4.80 9.76
CA TYR A 205 -9.01 4.40 11.10
C TYR A 205 -10.09 4.75 12.15
N ALA A 206 -10.73 5.92 12.04
CA ALA A 206 -11.78 6.36 12.95
C ALA A 206 -13.15 5.73 12.71
N ALA A 207 -13.33 4.94 11.64
CA ALA A 207 -14.61 4.35 11.25
C ALA A 207 -15.30 3.53 12.37
N PRO A 208 -14.62 2.61 13.09
CA PRO A 208 -15.23 1.81 14.16
C PRO A 208 -15.49 2.61 15.45
N HIS A 209 -14.89 3.78 15.60
CA HIS A 209 -15.06 4.60 16.81
C HIS A 209 -16.31 5.49 16.74
N PRO A 210 -16.79 6.06 17.88
CA PRO A 210 -17.87 7.02 17.92
C PRO A 210 -17.55 8.33 17.19
N ASP A 211 -18.57 9.04 16.69
CA ASP A 211 -18.39 10.23 15.86
C ASP A 211 -17.42 11.29 16.43
N PRO A 212 -17.51 11.67 17.72
CA PRO A 212 -16.63 12.69 18.31
C PRO A 212 -15.14 12.33 18.33
N MET A 213 -14.78 11.06 18.14
CA MET A 213 -13.38 10.61 18.13
C MET A 213 -12.59 11.29 17.01
N LEU A 214 -13.17 11.39 15.80
CA LEU A 214 -12.47 11.97 14.65
C LEU A 214 -12.16 13.44 14.86
N ASP A 215 -13.12 14.20 15.40
CA ASP A 215 -12.91 15.62 15.69
C ASP A 215 -11.81 15.81 16.74
N LYS A 216 -11.79 14.97 17.79
CA LYS A 216 -10.72 15.01 18.80
C LYS A 216 -9.36 14.57 18.27
N ALA A 217 -9.31 13.61 17.35
CA ALA A 217 -8.07 13.25 16.68
C ALA A 217 -7.54 14.42 15.83
N CYS A 218 -8.40 15.07 15.04
CA CYS A 218 -8.03 16.26 14.26
C CYS A 218 -7.54 17.41 15.14
N GLU A 219 -8.18 17.67 16.28
CA GLU A 219 -7.74 18.67 17.27
C GLU A 219 -6.33 18.36 17.80
N LEU A 220 -6.04 17.10 18.16
CA LEU A 220 -4.72 16.70 18.67
C LEU A 220 -3.64 16.84 17.59
N LEU A 221 -3.94 16.42 16.36
CA LEU A 221 -3.00 16.49 15.24
C LEU A 221 -2.69 17.93 14.81
N ALA A 222 -3.61 18.86 15.04
CA ALA A 222 -3.40 20.28 14.75
C ALA A 222 -2.23 20.90 15.52
N ALA A 223 -1.79 20.28 16.62
CA ALA A 223 -0.59 20.71 17.36
C ALA A 223 0.70 20.56 16.55
N VAL A 224 0.73 19.66 15.55
CA VAL A 224 1.86 19.46 14.64
C VAL A 224 1.36 19.49 13.19
N PRO A 225 1.11 20.69 12.62
CA PRO A 225 0.44 20.87 11.33
C PRO A 225 1.15 20.22 10.13
N SER A 226 2.47 20.10 10.20
CA SER A 226 3.35 19.66 9.11
C SER A 226 4.41 18.68 9.63
N PHE A 227 4.89 17.80 8.75
CA PHE A 227 6.06 16.95 9.01
C PHE A 227 7.39 17.72 8.96
N THR A 228 7.33 19.00 8.57
CA THR A 228 8.43 19.95 8.68
C THR A 228 8.21 20.89 9.86
N PRO A 229 9.25 21.17 10.68
CA PRO A 229 10.64 20.76 10.51
C PRO A 229 10.97 19.34 11.01
N SER A 230 10.05 18.65 11.72
CA SER A 230 10.35 17.39 12.40
C SER A 230 9.35 16.28 12.06
N ILE A 231 9.83 15.29 11.29
CA ILE A 231 9.06 14.06 11.02
C ILE A 231 8.84 13.28 12.32
N THR A 232 9.81 13.33 13.25
CA THR A 232 9.70 12.65 14.55
C THR A 232 8.48 13.14 15.33
N GLU A 233 8.34 14.46 15.51
CA GLU A 233 7.23 15.04 16.26
C GLU A 233 5.89 14.81 15.54
N TRP A 234 5.90 14.91 14.22
CA TRP A 234 4.71 14.68 13.39
C TRP A 234 4.19 13.24 13.49
N ALA A 235 5.10 12.26 13.47
CA ALA A 235 4.74 10.85 13.64
C ALA A 235 4.32 10.55 15.08
N LEU A 236 5.03 11.06 16.10
CA LEU A 236 4.67 10.88 17.51
C LEU A 236 3.27 11.42 17.83
N ALA A 237 2.86 12.53 17.23
CA ALA A 237 1.50 13.06 17.37
C ALA A 237 0.44 12.07 16.84
N ALA A 238 0.70 11.40 15.71
CA ALA A 238 -0.20 10.37 15.18
C ALA A 238 -0.20 9.10 16.04
N PHE A 239 0.96 8.65 16.53
CA PHE A 239 1.03 7.52 17.46
C PHE A 239 0.34 7.81 18.79
N THR A 240 0.31 9.07 19.25
CA THR A 240 -0.48 9.48 20.42
C THR A 240 -1.97 9.30 20.19
N VAL A 241 -2.48 9.62 18.98
CA VAL A 241 -3.87 9.34 18.60
C VAL A 241 -4.15 7.84 18.63
N ARG A 242 -3.28 7.02 18.02
CA ARG A 242 -3.42 5.56 17.99
C ARG A 242 -3.38 4.94 19.39
N GLN A 243 -2.53 5.43 20.27
CA GLN A 243 -2.45 4.94 21.65
C GLN A 243 -3.72 5.29 22.43
N ARG A 244 -4.31 6.46 22.18
CA ARG A 244 -5.53 6.92 22.85
C ARG A 244 -6.78 6.19 22.36
N TRP A 245 -6.82 5.81 21.09
CA TRP A 245 -7.91 5.05 20.48
C TRP A 245 -7.32 3.87 19.69
N PRO A 246 -6.96 2.76 20.36
CA PRO A 246 -6.53 1.55 19.69
C PRO A 246 -7.69 0.91 18.92
N ASP A 247 -7.40 -0.10 18.10
CA ASP A 247 -8.39 -0.88 17.35
C ASP A 247 -9.18 -0.07 16.30
N GLY A 248 -8.45 0.76 15.54
CA GLY A 248 -9.00 1.50 14.41
C GLY A 248 -9.36 0.62 13.21
N GLY A 249 -10.06 1.21 12.23
CA GLY A 249 -10.48 0.52 11.01
C GLY A 249 -9.34 0.31 10.01
N GLY A 250 -9.47 -0.74 9.19
CA GLY A 250 -8.51 -1.07 8.14
C GLY A 250 -8.52 -0.08 6.97
N SER A 251 -7.31 0.24 6.47
CA SER A 251 -7.13 0.96 5.21
C SER A 251 -5.74 0.69 4.64
N VAL A 252 -5.58 0.96 3.35
CA VAL A 252 -4.33 0.75 2.62
C VAL A 252 -3.66 2.09 2.31
N SER A 253 -2.33 2.08 2.35
CA SER A 253 -1.48 3.16 1.85
C SER A 253 -0.42 2.60 0.91
N VAL A 254 -0.19 3.29 -0.20
CA VAL A 254 0.78 2.88 -1.22
C VAL A 254 1.88 3.94 -1.38
N PRO A 255 2.76 4.17 -0.37
CA PRO A 255 3.80 5.19 -0.42
C PRO A 255 5.03 4.74 -1.23
N THR A 256 6.04 5.61 -1.34
CA THR A 256 7.31 5.29 -2.01
C THR A 256 8.51 5.91 -1.32
N TRP A 257 9.67 5.26 -1.42
CA TRP A 257 10.96 5.88 -1.09
C TRP A 257 11.49 6.79 -2.20
N PHE A 258 10.90 6.81 -3.39
CA PHE A 258 11.28 7.73 -4.47
C PHE A 258 11.18 9.19 -4.01
N TYR A 259 10.07 9.53 -3.35
CA TYR A 259 9.82 10.80 -2.68
C TYR A 259 10.14 10.76 -1.19
N GLY A 260 11.16 10.01 -0.74
CA GLY A 260 11.37 9.72 0.68
C GLY A 260 11.67 10.90 1.63
N HIS A 261 11.47 12.13 1.18
CA HIS A 261 11.24 13.28 2.06
C HIS A 261 9.80 13.31 2.63
N GLU A 262 8.85 12.63 1.99
CA GLU A 262 7.49 12.42 2.47
C GLU A 262 7.42 11.14 3.34
N PRO A 263 7.16 11.27 4.65
CA PRO A 263 7.00 10.12 5.53
C PRO A 263 5.67 9.39 5.25
N PRO A 264 5.61 8.05 5.45
CA PRO A 264 4.38 7.29 5.30
C PRO A 264 3.38 7.68 6.41
N ASN A 265 2.09 7.81 6.08
CA ASN A 265 1.10 8.19 7.08
C ASN A 265 0.90 7.08 8.13
N PRO A 266 0.79 7.40 9.44
CA PRO A 266 0.70 6.37 10.47
C PRO A 266 -0.69 5.76 10.68
N PHE A 267 -1.72 6.13 9.90
CA PHE A 267 -3.11 5.71 10.14
C PHE A 267 -3.58 4.57 9.25
N ALA A 268 -2.86 4.24 8.18
CA ALA A 268 -3.14 3.05 7.41
C ALA A 268 -2.75 1.78 8.17
N ASP A 269 -3.60 0.76 8.06
CA ASP A 269 -3.35 -0.54 8.69
C ASP A 269 -2.32 -1.34 7.89
N HIS A 270 -2.39 -1.24 6.56
CA HIS A 270 -1.48 -1.89 5.64
C HIS A 270 -0.76 -0.88 4.74
N ILE A 271 0.57 -0.98 4.68
CA ILE A 271 1.42 -0.08 3.90
C ILE A 271 2.20 -0.87 2.84
N ALA A 272 1.86 -0.66 1.58
CA ALA A 272 2.57 -1.16 0.40
C ALA A 272 3.57 -0.09 -0.07
N LYS A 273 4.75 -0.04 0.55
CA LYS A 273 5.76 0.99 0.24
C LYS A 273 6.70 0.52 -0.86
N TYR A 274 6.85 1.28 -1.94
CA TYR A 274 7.63 0.88 -3.12
C TYR A 274 8.95 1.63 -3.28
N PHE A 275 9.95 1.03 -3.93
CA PHE A 275 11.10 1.75 -4.46
C PHE A 275 10.80 2.40 -5.82
N ALA A 276 10.07 1.71 -6.70
CA ALA A 276 9.70 2.18 -8.02
C ALA A 276 8.40 2.98 -7.99
N ASN A 277 8.49 4.27 -8.33
CA ASN A 277 7.32 5.16 -8.35
C ASN A 277 6.27 4.76 -9.38
N ALA A 278 6.68 4.31 -10.57
CA ALA A 278 5.76 3.93 -11.63
C ALA A 278 4.88 2.72 -11.25
N LEU A 279 5.47 1.71 -10.58
CA LEU A 279 4.71 0.55 -10.10
C LEU A 279 3.71 0.94 -9.02
N ARG A 280 4.11 1.83 -8.10
CA ARG A 280 3.24 2.39 -7.07
C ARG A 280 2.03 3.10 -7.67
N GLU A 281 2.26 4.04 -8.59
CA GLU A 281 1.21 4.89 -9.17
C GLU A 281 0.19 4.05 -9.94
N ASP A 282 0.67 3.21 -10.86
CA ASP A 282 -0.23 2.34 -11.63
C ASP A 282 -0.91 1.30 -10.73
N GLY A 283 -0.16 0.72 -9.78
CA GLY A 283 -0.64 -0.34 -8.90
C GLY A 283 -1.79 0.10 -7.99
N LEU A 284 -1.72 1.30 -7.41
CA LEU A 284 -2.81 1.87 -6.60
C LEU A 284 -4.08 2.10 -7.43
N LEU A 285 -3.93 2.66 -8.64
CA LEU A 285 -5.05 2.96 -9.52
C LEU A 285 -5.69 1.68 -10.09
N ALA A 286 -4.88 0.69 -10.46
CA ALA A 286 -5.33 -0.61 -10.94
C ALA A 286 -6.20 -1.34 -9.91
N ARG A 287 -5.86 -1.18 -8.63
CA ARG A 287 -6.55 -1.84 -7.52
C ARG A 287 -7.72 -1.05 -6.98
N SER A 288 -7.98 0.18 -7.44
CA SER A 288 -9.10 1.02 -7.00
C SER A 288 -10.43 0.64 -7.70
N THR A 289 -10.87 -0.59 -7.49
CA THR A 289 -11.97 -1.25 -8.22
C THR A 289 -13.36 -0.66 -8.01
N ALA A 290 -13.61 0.01 -6.89
CA ALA A 290 -14.87 0.70 -6.60
C ALA A 290 -14.87 2.15 -7.12
N GLY A 291 -13.76 2.63 -7.67
CA GLY A 291 -13.59 3.97 -8.21
C GLY A 291 -12.53 4.80 -7.50
N VAL A 292 -12.30 6.00 -8.01
CA VAL A 292 -11.27 6.93 -7.53
C VAL A 292 -11.88 8.30 -7.29
N ILE A 293 -11.56 8.89 -6.14
CA ILE A 293 -11.91 10.26 -5.76
C ILE A 293 -10.65 11.13 -5.82
N PHE A 294 -10.70 12.21 -6.58
CA PHE A 294 -9.62 13.16 -6.76
C PHE A 294 -9.94 14.48 -6.04
N LEU A 295 -9.28 14.69 -4.90
CA LEU A 295 -9.31 15.96 -4.17
C LEU A 295 -8.40 16.99 -4.84
N PRO A 296 -8.58 18.31 -4.61
CA PRO A 296 -7.72 19.33 -5.18
C PRO A 296 -6.23 19.04 -4.97
N GLY A 297 -5.45 19.22 -6.03
CA GLY A 297 -4.07 18.74 -6.11
C GLY A 297 -3.26 19.51 -7.15
N ALA A 298 -2.12 18.96 -7.53
CA ALA A 298 -1.22 19.59 -8.51
C ALA A 298 -0.75 18.53 -9.52
N ALA A 299 0.50 18.64 -10.00
CA ALA A 299 1.03 17.78 -11.06
C ALA A 299 0.81 16.27 -10.83
N GLY A 300 1.07 15.77 -9.60
CA GLY A 300 0.85 14.36 -9.28
C GLY A 300 -0.60 13.93 -9.40
N THR A 301 -1.53 14.68 -8.82
CA THR A 301 -2.97 14.38 -8.90
C THR A 301 -3.51 14.50 -10.33
N VAL A 302 -3.01 15.46 -11.11
CA VAL A 302 -3.35 15.56 -12.54
C VAL A 302 -2.86 14.33 -13.30
N GLN A 303 -1.65 13.84 -13.01
CA GLN A 303 -1.13 12.60 -13.59
C GLN A 303 -2.04 11.41 -13.23
N GLU A 304 -2.40 11.25 -11.96
CA GLU A 304 -3.27 10.17 -11.48
C GLU A 304 -4.66 10.17 -12.15
N ILE A 305 -5.22 11.36 -12.43
CA ILE A 305 -6.47 11.49 -13.20
C ILE A 305 -6.31 10.88 -14.59
N PHE A 306 -5.22 11.16 -15.30
CA PHE A 306 -5.02 10.65 -16.67
C PHE A 306 -4.53 9.21 -16.72
N ASP A 307 -3.80 8.76 -15.71
CA ASP A 307 -3.45 7.34 -15.53
C ASP A 307 -4.70 6.49 -15.26
N SER A 308 -5.72 7.05 -14.60
CA SER A 308 -7.04 6.41 -14.46
C SER A 308 -7.91 6.52 -15.72
N THR A 309 -7.84 7.67 -16.40
CA THR A 309 -8.60 7.95 -17.62
C THR A 309 -8.21 7.00 -18.74
N THR A 310 -6.93 6.70 -18.89
CA THR A 310 -6.39 5.97 -20.04
C THR A 310 -6.95 4.53 -20.13
N PRO A 311 -6.91 3.71 -19.06
CA PRO A 311 -7.58 2.40 -19.05
C PRO A 311 -9.09 2.48 -19.26
N ASN A 312 -9.76 3.48 -18.68
CA ASN A 312 -11.19 3.71 -18.86
C ASN A 312 -11.56 4.07 -20.31
N TYR A 313 -10.68 4.81 -20.99
CA TYR A 313 -10.84 5.22 -22.38
C TYR A 313 -10.68 4.04 -23.35
N TYR A 314 -9.69 3.17 -23.10
CA TYR A 314 -9.40 2.00 -23.94
C TYR A 314 -10.18 0.75 -23.55
N GLY A 315 -10.80 0.71 -22.36
CA GLY A 315 -11.46 -0.48 -21.82
C GLY A 315 -10.48 -1.60 -21.44
N SER A 316 -9.21 -1.28 -21.18
CA SER A 316 -8.16 -2.28 -20.94
C SER A 316 -8.28 -3.02 -19.61
N ARG A 317 -9.09 -2.50 -18.68
CA ARG A 317 -9.41 -3.12 -17.37
C ARG A 317 -10.88 -3.54 -17.26
N GLY A 318 -11.60 -3.66 -18.38
CA GLY A 318 -13.01 -4.01 -18.41
C GLY A 318 -13.93 -2.81 -18.22
N THR A 319 -14.90 -2.92 -17.30
CA THR A 319 -15.87 -1.84 -17.03
C THR A 319 -15.14 -0.62 -16.49
N PRO A 320 -15.35 0.59 -17.04
CA PRO A 320 -14.66 1.78 -16.55
C PRO A 320 -14.94 2.04 -15.07
N ALA A 321 -13.88 2.23 -14.28
CA ALA A 321 -13.99 2.54 -12.87
C ALA A 321 -14.54 3.96 -12.68
N PRO A 322 -15.44 4.20 -11.71
CA PRO A 322 -15.95 5.54 -11.41
C PRO A 322 -14.82 6.52 -11.07
N MET A 323 -14.94 7.76 -11.54
CA MET A 323 -14.02 8.86 -11.24
C MET A 323 -14.80 10.06 -10.73
N VAL A 324 -14.51 10.50 -9.50
CA VAL A 324 -15.16 11.69 -8.91
C VAL A 324 -14.10 12.74 -8.64
N LEU A 325 -14.20 13.89 -9.31
CA LEU A 325 -13.35 15.05 -9.04
C LEU A 325 -14.08 15.96 -8.05
N VAL A 326 -13.37 16.44 -7.03
CA VAL A 326 -13.91 17.33 -5.99
C VAL A 326 -13.31 18.72 -6.10
N GLY A 327 -14.14 19.75 -6.07
CA GLY A 327 -13.74 21.15 -6.16
C GLY A 327 -13.84 21.67 -7.60
N SER A 328 -15.05 22.05 -8.01
CA SER A 328 -15.36 22.49 -9.37
C SER A 328 -14.43 23.59 -9.87
N ALA A 329 -14.33 24.70 -9.12
CA ALA A 329 -13.48 25.84 -9.48
C ALA A 329 -12.01 25.43 -9.73
N HIS A 330 -11.49 24.50 -8.92
CA HIS A 330 -10.12 24.03 -9.09
C HIS A 330 -9.94 23.26 -10.40
N TRP A 331 -10.87 22.36 -10.73
CA TRP A 331 -10.78 21.51 -11.92
C TRP A 331 -11.33 22.12 -13.21
N THR A 332 -12.02 23.27 -13.15
CA THR A 332 -12.52 24.00 -14.32
C THR A 332 -11.73 25.26 -14.63
N ASP A 333 -11.24 25.97 -13.61
CA ASP A 333 -10.69 27.33 -13.78
C ASP A 333 -9.19 27.39 -13.49
N GLU A 334 -8.73 26.81 -12.38
CA GLU A 334 -7.32 26.86 -11.97
C GLU A 334 -6.45 25.85 -12.74
N LEU A 335 -6.86 24.58 -12.72
CA LEU A 335 -6.24 23.46 -13.42
C LEU A 335 -7.34 22.77 -14.23
N PRO A 336 -7.68 23.25 -15.44
CA PRO A 336 -8.87 22.89 -16.22
C PRO A 336 -8.84 21.45 -16.78
N THR A 337 -8.76 20.48 -15.87
CA THR A 337 -8.67 19.05 -16.11
C THR A 337 -10.05 18.49 -16.44
N TRP A 338 -11.11 19.02 -15.81
CA TRP A 338 -12.48 18.56 -16.04
C TRP A 338 -12.96 18.75 -17.48
N PRO A 339 -12.79 19.93 -18.12
CA PRO A 339 -13.15 20.10 -19.53
C PRO A 339 -12.45 19.09 -20.46
N LEU A 340 -11.17 18.80 -20.22
CA LEU A 340 -10.40 17.82 -21.01
C LEU A 340 -10.88 16.39 -20.75
N LEU A 341 -11.06 16.00 -19.49
CA LEU A 341 -11.59 14.68 -19.12
C LEU A 341 -12.96 14.43 -19.77
N ARG A 342 -13.86 15.41 -19.69
CA ARG A 342 -15.20 15.33 -20.31
C ARG A 342 -15.11 15.19 -21.83
N ALA A 343 -14.20 15.92 -22.48
CA ALA A 343 -14.00 15.81 -23.93
C ALA A 343 -13.46 14.42 -24.34
N LEU A 344 -12.54 13.85 -23.56
CA LEU A 344 -12.03 12.50 -23.79
C LEU A 344 -13.10 11.43 -23.56
N ALA A 345 -13.97 11.63 -22.56
CA ALA A 345 -15.02 10.70 -22.19
C ALA A 345 -16.22 10.70 -23.16
N ALA A 346 -16.47 11.81 -23.86
CA ALA A 346 -17.66 11.99 -24.70
C ALA A 346 -17.84 10.86 -25.74
N GLY A 347 -19.04 10.27 -25.76
CA GLY A 347 -19.41 9.18 -26.65
C GLY A 347 -18.77 7.83 -26.29
N ARG A 348 -18.26 7.67 -25.07
CA ARG A 348 -17.58 6.44 -24.61
C ARG A 348 -18.23 5.85 -23.37
N PRO A 349 -17.99 4.55 -23.06
CA PRO A 349 -18.52 3.92 -21.85
C PRO A 349 -18.18 4.68 -20.55
N MET A 350 -17.01 5.33 -20.49
CA MET A 350 -16.59 6.12 -19.33
C MET A 350 -17.35 7.44 -19.13
N GLU A 351 -18.10 7.94 -20.12
CA GLU A 351 -18.87 9.19 -20.01
C GLU A 351 -19.84 9.16 -18.83
N SER A 352 -20.51 8.03 -18.64
CA SER A 352 -21.44 7.78 -17.53
C SER A 352 -20.76 7.47 -16.20
N ARG A 353 -19.41 7.43 -16.16
CA ARG A 353 -18.59 7.02 -15.01
C ARG A 353 -17.74 8.16 -14.45
N ILE A 354 -17.91 9.39 -14.92
CA ILE A 354 -17.21 10.56 -14.39
C ILE A 354 -18.19 11.52 -13.71
N ALA A 355 -17.79 12.14 -12.60
CA ALA A 355 -18.54 13.20 -11.94
C ALA A 355 -17.60 14.31 -11.44
N LEU A 356 -18.12 15.54 -11.41
CA LEU A 356 -17.52 16.69 -10.74
C LEU A 356 -18.49 17.16 -9.66
N VAL A 357 -17.98 17.32 -8.44
CA VAL A 357 -18.74 17.82 -7.29
C VAL A 357 -18.05 19.04 -6.69
N ASP A 358 -18.79 19.86 -5.95
CA ASP A 358 -18.25 21.09 -5.37
C ASP A 358 -17.51 20.79 -4.05
N THR A 359 -18.05 19.85 -3.27
CA THR A 359 -17.55 19.57 -1.92
C THR A 359 -17.22 18.11 -1.69
N VAL A 360 -16.37 17.87 -0.70
CA VAL A 360 -15.94 16.53 -0.28
C VAL A 360 -17.12 15.70 0.23
N ASP A 361 -18.11 16.34 0.85
CA ASP A 361 -19.28 15.66 1.45
C ASP A 361 -20.22 15.06 0.38
N GLU A 362 -20.18 15.57 -0.86
CA GLU A 362 -20.97 15.07 -2.00
C GLU A 362 -20.34 13.85 -2.69
N ALA A 363 -19.03 13.65 -2.49
CA ALA A 363 -18.27 12.63 -3.21
C ALA A 363 -18.75 11.18 -2.96
N PRO A 364 -19.10 10.75 -1.73
CA PRO A 364 -19.62 9.40 -1.49
C PRO A 364 -20.92 9.11 -2.25
N GLU A 365 -21.84 10.08 -2.28
CA GLU A 365 -23.11 9.92 -2.98
C GLU A 365 -22.89 9.89 -4.50
N ALA A 366 -22.03 10.77 -5.02
CA ALA A 366 -21.63 10.73 -6.43
C ALA A 366 -21.01 9.39 -6.81
N LEU A 367 -20.08 8.87 -6.02
CA LEU A 367 -19.45 7.57 -6.25
C LEU A 367 -20.49 6.44 -6.28
N ALA A 368 -21.43 6.43 -5.32
CA ALA A 368 -22.49 5.43 -5.25
C ALA A 368 -23.38 5.45 -6.50
N ARG A 369 -23.78 6.64 -6.98
CA ARG A 369 -24.58 6.79 -8.21
C ARG A 369 -23.84 6.29 -9.46
N LEU A 370 -22.52 6.44 -9.51
CA LEU A 370 -21.69 5.97 -10.61
C LEU A 370 -21.36 4.48 -10.53
N THR A 371 -21.65 3.80 -9.41
CA THR A 371 -21.36 2.37 -9.24
C THR A 371 -22.60 1.49 -9.44
N GLY A 372 -23.80 2.05 -9.25
CA GLY A 372 -25.05 1.46 -9.75
C GLY A 372 -25.10 1.45 -11.27
#